data_AF-A0A4P9ZZE6-F1
#
_entry.id   AF-A0A4P9ZZE6-F1
#
_cell.length_a   1.000
_cell.length_b   1.000
_cell.length_c   1.000
_cell.angle_alpha   90.00
_cell.angle_beta   90.00
_cell.angle_gamma   90.00
#
_symmetry.space_group_name_H-M   'P 1'
#
loop_
_entity.id
_entity.type
_entity.pdbx_description
1 polymer ?
#
loop_
_entity_poly.entity_id
_entity_poly.type
_entity_poly.pdbx_seq_one_letter_code
_entity_poly.pdbx_strand_id
1 'polypeptide(L)'
;MSSDQELFSSLIRRLESATQRLEKYAQSQGGEPTAQAAPVPEAPATPVEIPPSVEAYDEFIAGAVRKYLDLSAQMGGPVNDQAQAMGQLADLQRALILSASQARKPSPTAPEFTNALQPMVECINRADELRNQNRADKETFNRLSAVAEGAGAFGWVTVERAPVPYVQDMKESAQFYGNRAMKAAKDAGEDLVVDWVKSYSAMLTDLADYVKAHHKTGLTWNPRGEELKDVKVAGTPAQAGGAPPPPPPPPPPPSAPPVAPTEASLAPVAPDMNAVFKQLNQGEAITSGLKKVDKSQMTHKNPNLRSGSPVRAKSAIAGKGKPAPPIPTKPRSLTKKPAPKFNLEGSRWVIENHESGELTVEITDMRQSVYIYNCQNLTVQIRGKLNAVAIDKCKKTGVVVETIISTVDVMNSTSFKFQITGRCPALLLDKCDGALVYLSKECGDIEITTAKTSEINISIEGATEDEDYKEHPVPEQLRTVIKNGKLVTVPVEHTG
;
A
#
# COMPACT_ATOMS: atom_id res chain seq x y z
N MET A 1 -44.25 11.80 -33.45
CA MET A 1 -43.38 12.05 -34.62
C MET A 1 -42.92 13.50 -34.75
N SER A 2 -43.59 14.51 -34.18
CA SER A 2 -43.17 15.93 -34.30
C SER A 2 -42.00 16.34 -33.41
N SER A 3 -41.88 15.78 -32.20
CA SER A 3 -40.86 16.21 -31.21
C SER A 3 -39.44 15.76 -31.56
N ASP A 4 -39.29 14.59 -32.19
CA ASP A 4 -37.97 14.10 -32.64
C ASP A 4 -37.42 14.88 -33.85
N GLN A 5 -38.30 15.40 -34.71
CA GLN A 5 -37.90 16.25 -35.84
C GLN A 5 -37.38 17.62 -35.39
N GLU A 6 -37.95 18.20 -34.34
CA GLU A 6 -37.45 19.46 -33.76
C GLU A 6 -36.10 19.29 -33.07
N LEU A 7 -35.91 18.17 -32.36
CA LEU A 7 -34.65 17.81 -31.74
C LEU A 7 -33.54 17.57 -32.78
N PHE A 8 -33.87 16.86 -33.86
CA PHE A 8 -32.93 16.61 -34.95
C PHE A 8 -32.56 17.89 -35.71
N SER A 9 -33.54 18.78 -35.95
CA SER A 9 -33.30 20.09 -36.59
C SER A 9 -32.45 21.02 -35.72
N SER A 10 -32.63 20.96 -34.39
CA SER A 10 -31.81 21.69 -33.42
C SER A 10 -30.36 21.18 -33.40
N LEU A 11 -30.17 19.85 -33.44
CA LEU A 11 -28.85 19.22 -33.52
C LEU A 11 -28.11 19.58 -34.82
N ILE A 12 -28.79 19.56 -35.97
CA ILE A 12 -28.19 19.94 -37.25
C ILE A 12 -27.75 21.40 -37.25
N ARG A 13 -28.60 22.33 -36.77
CA ARG A 13 -28.22 23.75 -36.69
C ARG A 13 -27.03 24.00 -35.76
N ARG A 14 -26.92 23.27 -34.65
CA ARG A 14 -25.75 23.35 -33.76
C ARG A 14 -24.49 22.80 -34.44
N LEU A 15 -24.62 21.73 -35.22
CA LEU A 15 -23.51 21.15 -35.97
C LEU A 15 -23.01 22.11 -37.07
N GLU A 16 -23.93 22.70 -37.84
CA GLU A 16 -23.62 23.70 -38.87
C GLU A 16 -22.97 24.96 -38.29
N SER A 17 -23.43 25.41 -37.12
CA SER A 17 -22.79 26.53 -36.42
C SER A 17 -21.38 26.19 -35.91
N ALA A 18 -21.11 24.93 -35.56
CA ALA A 18 -19.80 24.48 -35.10
C ALA A 18 -18.81 24.36 -36.26
N THR A 19 -19.25 23.85 -37.41
CA THR A 19 -18.41 23.78 -38.63
C THR A 19 -18.09 25.16 -39.19
N GLN A 20 -19.04 26.10 -39.22
CA GLN A 20 -18.75 27.48 -39.66
C GLN A 20 -17.72 28.19 -38.75
N ARG A 21 -17.70 27.87 -37.46
CA ARG A 21 -16.69 28.40 -36.52
C ARG A 21 -15.31 27.78 -36.76
N LEU A 22 -15.26 26.48 -37.05
CA LEU A 22 -14.03 25.78 -37.41
C LEU A 22 -13.47 26.22 -38.76
N GLU A 23 -14.31 26.49 -39.75
CA GLU A 23 -13.89 27.02 -41.06
C GLU A 23 -13.32 28.44 -40.95
N LYS A 24 -13.94 29.31 -40.13
CA LYS A 24 -13.37 30.63 -39.81
C LYS A 24 -12.03 30.54 -39.10
N TYR A 25 -11.86 29.54 -38.23
CA TYR A 25 -10.59 29.30 -37.54
C TYR A 25 -9.50 28.81 -38.49
N ALA A 26 -9.83 27.89 -39.41
CA ALA A 26 -8.91 27.38 -40.42
C ALA A 26 -8.47 28.46 -41.43
N GLN A 27 -9.36 29.39 -41.80
CA GLN A 27 -9.01 30.55 -42.64
C GLN A 27 -8.11 31.57 -41.93
N SER A 28 -8.06 31.57 -40.60
CA SER A 28 -7.24 32.50 -39.80
C SER A 28 -5.79 32.05 -39.58
N GLN A 29 -5.42 30.82 -39.95
CA GLN A 29 -4.07 30.26 -39.75
C GLN A 29 -3.21 30.13 -41.02
N GLY A 30 -3.63 30.71 -42.15
CA GLY A 30 -2.87 30.67 -43.40
C GLY A 30 -2.20 32.00 -43.74
N GLY A 31 -0.99 32.25 -43.22
CA GLY A 31 -0.09 33.28 -43.77
C GLY A 31 0.79 34.00 -42.73
N GLU A 32 2.09 33.82 -42.84
CA GLU A 32 3.15 34.61 -42.18
C GLU A 32 3.95 35.37 -43.27
N PRO A 33 4.79 36.39 -42.95
CA PRO A 33 5.07 37.01 -41.63
C PRO A 33 5.22 38.56 -41.62
N THR A 34 5.48 39.07 -40.40
CA THR A 34 6.07 40.38 -40.00
C THR A 34 5.18 41.64 -39.91
N ALA A 35 4.81 42.00 -38.67
CA ALA A 35 4.97 43.35 -38.09
C ALA A 35 4.61 43.34 -36.59
N GLN A 36 5.37 44.09 -35.78
CA GLN A 36 5.18 44.30 -34.34
C GLN A 36 3.74 44.67 -33.96
N ALA A 37 3.19 44.03 -32.91
CA ALA A 37 1.91 44.41 -32.32
C ALA A 37 2.02 44.58 -30.79
N ALA A 38 1.44 45.69 -30.34
CA ALA A 38 1.22 46.11 -28.95
C ALA A 38 0.40 45.07 -28.14
N PRO A 39 0.36 45.14 -26.79
CA PRO A 39 -0.25 44.09 -25.98
C PRO A 39 -1.76 44.02 -26.22
N VAL A 40 -2.23 42.86 -26.65
CA VAL A 40 -3.66 42.54 -26.85
C VAL A 40 -4.30 42.32 -25.47
N PRO A 41 -5.50 42.89 -25.19
CA PRO A 41 -6.22 42.61 -23.94
C PRO A 41 -6.50 41.11 -23.83
N GLU A 42 -6.20 40.55 -22.67
CA GLU A 42 -6.41 39.16 -22.30
C GLU A 42 -7.87 38.76 -22.59
N ALA A 43 -8.04 37.76 -23.47
CA ALA A 43 -9.35 37.18 -23.73
C ALA A 43 -9.90 36.57 -22.42
N PRO A 44 -11.19 36.73 -22.10
CA PRO A 44 -11.74 36.22 -20.86
C PRO A 44 -11.55 34.70 -20.80
N ALA A 45 -10.92 34.24 -19.71
CA ALA A 45 -10.67 32.82 -19.44
C ALA A 45 -11.99 32.03 -19.60
N THR A 46 -11.95 31.00 -20.45
CA THR A 46 -13.01 29.98 -20.49
C THR A 46 -13.23 29.42 -19.08
N PRO A 47 -14.48 29.30 -18.59
CA PRO A 47 -14.73 28.71 -17.28
C PRO A 47 -14.12 27.32 -17.21
N VAL A 48 -13.25 27.09 -16.23
CA VAL A 48 -12.69 25.76 -15.95
C VAL A 48 -13.85 24.90 -15.46
N GLU A 49 -14.35 24.01 -16.31
CA GLU A 49 -15.40 23.06 -15.93
C GLU A 49 -14.79 22.07 -14.92
N ILE A 50 -15.29 22.09 -13.68
CA ILE A 50 -14.79 21.25 -12.60
C ILE A 50 -15.22 19.80 -12.88
N PRO A 51 -14.30 18.82 -12.88
CA PRO A 51 -14.68 17.43 -13.14
C PRO A 51 -15.67 16.89 -12.09
N PRO A 52 -16.61 16.00 -12.46
CA PRO A 52 -17.57 15.42 -11.50
C PRO A 52 -16.94 14.72 -10.30
N SER A 53 -15.73 14.17 -10.45
CA SER A 53 -14.98 13.61 -9.32
C SER A 53 -14.51 14.69 -8.33
N VAL A 54 -14.16 15.87 -8.82
CA VAL A 54 -13.76 16.98 -7.94
C VAL A 54 -15.00 17.57 -7.26
N GLU A 55 -16.13 17.70 -7.96
CA GLU A 55 -17.41 18.14 -7.36
C GLU A 55 -17.89 17.18 -6.26
N ALA A 56 -17.84 15.87 -6.50
CA ALA A 56 -18.20 14.89 -5.47
C ALA A 56 -17.22 14.92 -4.27
N TYR A 57 -15.95 15.25 -4.50
CA TYR A 57 -15.00 15.45 -3.40
C TYR A 57 -15.25 16.77 -2.65
N ASP A 58 -15.70 17.81 -3.34
CA ASP A 58 -16.17 19.06 -2.71
C ASP A 58 -17.36 18.81 -1.80
N GLU A 59 -18.33 17.98 -2.22
CA GLU A 59 -19.44 17.55 -1.36
C GLU A 59 -18.96 16.75 -0.14
N PHE A 60 -17.98 15.87 -0.32
CA PHE A 60 -17.34 15.13 0.78
C PHE A 60 -16.68 16.08 1.80
N ILE A 61 -15.95 17.10 1.33
CA ILE A 61 -15.34 18.11 2.21
C ILE A 61 -16.43 18.92 2.94
N ALA A 62 -17.41 19.44 2.19
CA ALA A 62 -18.47 20.29 2.74
C ALA A 62 -19.40 19.55 3.71
N GLY A 63 -19.52 18.23 3.55
CA GLY A 63 -20.30 17.35 4.44
C GLY A 63 -19.45 16.76 5.56
N ALA A 64 -18.81 15.63 5.28
CA ALA A 64 -18.23 14.78 6.30
C ALA A 64 -17.00 15.38 6.98
N VAL A 65 -16.09 15.99 6.19
CA VAL A 65 -14.89 16.65 6.74
C VAL A 65 -15.30 17.84 7.59
N ARG A 66 -16.18 18.71 7.08
CA ARG A 66 -16.67 19.89 7.82
C ARG A 66 -17.31 19.52 9.15
N LYS A 67 -18.18 18.51 9.17
CA LYS A 67 -18.82 18.03 10.40
C LYS A 67 -17.78 17.56 11.43
N TYR A 68 -16.77 16.81 11.00
CA TYR A 68 -15.68 16.38 11.87
C TYR A 68 -14.86 17.57 12.41
N LEU A 69 -14.53 18.54 11.56
CA LEU A 69 -13.81 19.76 11.96
C LEU A 69 -14.60 20.56 13.00
N ASP A 70 -15.90 20.76 12.79
CA ASP A 70 -16.76 21.55 13.67
C ASP A 70 -16.92 20.90 15.06
N LEU A 71 -17.00 19.57 15.13
CA LEU A 71 -17.00 18.83 16.40
C LEU A 71 -15.63 18.89 17.09
N SER A 72 -14.55 18.80 16.32
CA SER A 72 -13.18 18.89 16.85
C SER A 72 -12.90 20.29 17.43
N ALA A 73 -13.39 21.33 16.78
CA ALA A 73 -13.28 22.71 17.25
C ALA A 73 -13.98 22.92 18.61
N GLN A 74 -15.14 22.28 18.81
CA GLN A 74 -15.84 22.30 20.10
C GLN A 74 -15.07 21.57 21.20
N MET A 75 -14.33 20.51 20.86
CA MET A 75 -13.46 19.80 21.82
C MET A 75 -12.21 20.60 22.17
N GLY A 76 -11.66 21.35 21.21
CA GLY A 76 -10.47 22.18 21.40
C GLY A 76 -9.18 21.37 21.62
N GLY A 77 -8.13 22.08 22.06
CA GLY A 77 -6.84 21.48 22.42
C GLY A 77 -6.19 20.65 21.30
N PRO A 78 -5.42 19.61 21.66
CA PRO A 78 -4.74 18.75 20.68
C PRO A 78 -5.67 18.07 19.67
N VAL A 79 -6.94 17.84 20.04
CA VAL A 79 -7.94 17.23 19.14
C VAL A 79 -8.30 18.18 18.01
N ASN A 80 -8.50 19.46 18.31
CA ASN A 80 -8.71 20.47 17.27
C ASN A 80 -7.47 20.65 16.40
N ASP A 81 -6.27 20.72 16.99
CA ASP A 81 -5.02 20.88 16.24
C ASP A 81 -4.80 19.73 15.26
N GLN A 82 -5.14 18.51 15.66
CA GLN A 82 -5.06 17.32 14.80
C GLN A 82 -6.10 17.37 13.68
N ALA A 83 -7.31 17.84 14.00
CA ALA A 83 -8.37 17.99 13.01
C ALA A 83 -8.03 19.04 11.95
N GLN A 84 -7.36 20.14 12.31
CA GLN A 84 -6.90 21.14 11.34
C GLN A 84 -5.91 20.54 10.33
N ALA A 85 -4.99 19.68 10.78
CA ALA A 85 -4.10 18.94 9.88
C ALA A 85 -4.88 18.01 8.93
N MET A 86 -5.94 17.35 9.42
CA MET A 86 -6.82 16.52 8.60
C MET A 86 -7.64 17.34 7.59
N GLY A 87 -8.07 18.55 7.95
CA GLY A 87 -8.73 19.48 7.03
C GLY A 87 -7.80 19.90 5.88
N GLN A 88 -6.57 20.29 6.23
CA GLN A 88 -5.53 20.60 5.24
C GLN A 88 -5.21 19.41 4.34
N LEU A 89 -5.16 18.20 4.91
CA LEU A 89 -4.96 16.97 4.15
C LEU A 89 -6.06 16.73 3.11
N ALA A 90 -7.33 16.99 3.47
CA ALA A 90 -8.45 16.89 2.53
C ALA A 90 -8.33 17.93 1.40
N ASP A 91 -7.99 19.18 1.71
CA ASP A 91 -7.80 20.23 0.70
C ASP A 91 -6.64 19.90 -0.27
N LEU A 92 -5.54 19.37 0.26
CA LEU A 92 -4.40 18.93 -0.55
C LEU A 92 -4.75 17.73 -1.44
N GLN A 93 -5.51 16.77 -0.91
CA GLN A 93 -5.99 15.63 -1.69
C GLN A 93 -6.94 16.10 -2.81
N ARG A 94 -7.82 17.07 -2.54
CA ARG A 94 -8.66 17.70 -3.57
C ARG A 94 -7.82 18.32 -4.68
N ALA A 95 -6.80 19.11 -4.32
CA ALA A 95 -5.90 19.73 -5.29
C ALA A 95 -5.21 18.68 -6.17
N LEU A 96 -4.77 17.55 -5.58
CA LEU A 96 -4.19 16.44 -6.32
C LEU A 96 -5.20 15.76 -7.26
N ILE A 97 -6.45 15.55 -6.83
CA ILE A 97 -7.51 14.97 -7.67
C ILE A 97 -7.78 15.87 -8.88
N LEU A 98 -7.83 17.19 -8.66
CA LEU A 98 -7.99 18.16 -9.74
C LEU A 98 -6.79 18.13 -10.69
N SER A 99 -5.56 18.10 -10.17
CA SER A 99 -4.36 17.93 -10.99
C SER A 99 -4.40 16.65 -11.82
N ALA A 100 -4.79 15.52 -11.21
CA ALA A 100 -4.85 14.22 -11.89
C ALA A 100 -5.89 14.21 -13.03
N SER A 101 -6.98 14.96 -12.90
CA SER A 101 -7.97 15.11 -13.97
C SER A 101 -7.44 15.85 -15.22
N GLN A 102 -6.32 16.58 -15.07
CA GLN A 102 -5.69 17.37 -16.12
C GLN A 102 -4.34 16.80 -16.57
N ALA A 103 -3.69 16.00 -15.72
CA ALA A 103 -2.38 15.42 -15.94
C ALA A 103 -2.43 13.99 -16.48
N ARG A 104 -1.41 13.62 -17.27
CA ARG A 104 -1.05 12.21 -17.49
C ARG A 104 -0.46 11.64 -16.22
N LYS A 105 -0.68 10.34 -16.01
CA LYS A 105 -0.13 9.62 -14.86
C LYS A 105 1.40 9.69 -14.87
N PRO A 106 2.03 10.29 -13.85
CA PRO A 106 3.48 10.29 -13.71
C PRO A 106 3.98 8.90 -13.28
N SER A 107 5.29 8.65 -13.42
CA SER A 107 5.92 7.51 -12.76
C SER A 107 5.76 7.64 -11.23
N PRO A 108 5.54 6.54 -10.48
CA PRO A 108 5.48 6.59 -9.02
C PRO A 108 6.73 7.19 -8.35
N THR A 109 7.88 7.16 -9.05
CA THR A 109 9.15 7.72 -8.58
C THR A 109 9.46 9.11 -9.14
N ALA A 110 8.54 9.70 -9.91
CA ALA A 110 8.77 10.99 -10.53
C ALA A 110 8.79 12.11 -9.46
N PRO A 111 9.78 13.01 -9.47
CA PRO A 111 9.88 14.08 -8.47
C PRO A 111 8.62 14.91 -8.34
N GLU A 112 7.93 15.19 -9.45
CA GLU A 112 6.68 15.95 -9.46
C GLU A 112 5.54 15.24 -8.72
N PHE A 113 5.48 13.91 -8.75
CA PHE A 113 4.49 13.15 -8.01
C PHE A 113 4.82 13.10 -6.52
N THR A 114 6.09 12.85 -6.18
CA THR A 114 6.57 12.90 -4.80
C THR A 114 6.34 14.28 -4.18
N ASN A 115 6.65 15.35 -4.90
CA ASN A 115 6.45 16.72 -4.45
C ASN A 115 4.97 17.06 -4.24
N ALA A 116 4.07 16.52 -5.07
CA ALA A 116 2.63 16.70 -4.90
C ALA A 116 2.09 15.95 -3.66
N LEU A 117 2.68 14.81 -3.30
CA LEU A 117 2.29 14.02 -2.14
C LEU A 117 2.90 14.53 -0.82
N GLN A 118 4.07 15.18 -0.88
CA GLN A 118 4.83 15.57 0.31
C GLN A 118 4.02 16.41 1.32
N PRO A 119 3.24 17.44 0.92
CA PRO A 119 2.41 18.18 1.87
C PRO A 119 1.32 17.33 2.53
N MET A 120 0.78 16.33 1.82
CA MET A 120 -0.19 15.40 2.40
C MET A 120 0.47 14.51 3.46
N VAL A 121 1.68 14.02 3.16
CA VAL A 121 2.48 13.22 4.12
C VAL A 121 2.82 14.04 5.36
N GLU A 122 3.12 15.33 5.22
CA GLU A 122 3.37 16.24 6.34
C GLU A 122 2.14 16.40 7.25
N CYS A 123 0.93 16.48 6.69
CA CYS A 123 -0.30 16.52 7.48
C CYS A 123 -0.52 15.22 8.27
N ILE A 124 -0.25 14.05 7.65
CA ILE A 124 -0.34 12.74 8.32
C ILE A 124 0.68 12.66 9.46
N ASN A 125 1.94 13.03 9.20
CA ASN A 125 2.99 13.06 10.22
C ASN A 125 2.66 14.01 11.37
N ARG A 126 2.03 15.16 11.07
CA ARG A 126 1.57 16.10 12.10
C ARG A 126 0.50 15.47 12.99
N ALA A 127 -0.42 14.69 12.41
CA ALA A 127 -1.44 13.98 13.18
C ALA A 127 -0.82 12.90 14.10
N ASP A 128 0.19 12.17 13.62
CA ASP A 128 0.98 11.21 14.41
C ASP A 128 1.77 11.87 15.53
N GLU A 129 2.38 13.02 15.25
CA GLU A 129 3.17 13.77 16.23
C GLU A 129 2.29 14.29 17.37
N LEU A 130 1.12 14.83 17.07
CA LEU A 130 0.15 15.25 18.08
C LEU A 130 -0.26 14.08 18.99
N ARG A 131 -0.52 12.89 18.42
CA ARG A 131 -0.76 11.67 19.21
C ARG A 131 0.43 11.38 20.13
N ASN A 132 1.65 11.41 19.59
CA ASN A 132 2.86 11.04 20.32
C ASN A 132 3.21 12.02 21.46
N GLN A 133 2.98 13.31 21.26
CA GLN A 133 3.20 14.36 22.27
C GLN A 133 2.25 14.24 23.47
N ASN A 134 1.09 13.59 23.29
CA ASN A 134 0.04 13.48 24.29
C ASN A 134 -0.08 12.07 24.90
N ARG A 135 0.99 11.27 24.86
CA ARG A 135 1.00 9.88 25.39
C ARG A 135 0.68 9.74 26.88
N ALA A 136 0.93 10.78 27.68
CA ALA A 136 0.72 10.74 29.12
C ALA A 136 -0.77 10.78 29.50
N ASP A 137 -1.59 11.48 28.72
CA ASP A 137 -3.05 11.51 28.90
C ASP A 137 -3.69 10.39 28.08
N LYS A 138 -4.13 9.33 28.75
CA LYS A 138 -4.69 8.15 28.11
C LYS A 138 -5.98 8.43 27.34
N GLU A 139 -6.80 9.39 27.78
CA GLU A 139 -8.07 9.71 27.11
C GLU A 139 -7.80 10.47 25.82
N THR A 140 -7.01 11.55 25.91
CA THR A 140 -6.56 12.30 24.74
C THR A 140 -5.76 11.43 23.80
N PHE A 141 -4.88 10.57 24.29
CA PHE A 141 -4.11 9.64 23.47
C PHE A 141 -4.99 8.69 22.66
N ASN A 142 -6.04 8.10 23.25
CA ASN A 142 -6.94 7.22 22.51
C ASN A 142 -7.74 7.98 21.44
N ARG A 143 -8.19 9.20 21.74
CA ARG A 143 -8.86 10.08 20.76
C ARG A 143 -7.91 10.38 19.58
N LEU A 144 -6.70 10.85 19.86
CA LEU A 144 -5.70 11.17 18.84
C LEU A 144 -5.21 9.93 18.07
N SER A 145 -5.16 8.76 18.71
CA SER A 145 -4.81 7.49 18.07
C SER A 145 -5.87 7.07 17.06
N ALA A 146 -7.17 7.25 17.36
CA ALA A 146 -8.23 6.94 16.40
C ALA A 146 -8.05 7.70 15.08
N VAL A 147 -7.65 8.97 15.18
CA VAL A 147 -7.39 9.79 13.99
C VAL A 147 -6.08 9.40 13.32
N ALA A 148 -4.97 9.30 14.06
CA ALA A 148 -3.66 9.00 13.49
C ALA A 148 -3.63 7.66 12.73
N GLU A 149 -4.22 6.60 13.29
CA GLU A 149 -4.31 5.29 12.61
C GLU A 149 -5.23 5.33 11.38
N GLY A 150 -6.22 6.23 11.35
CA GLY A 150 -7.12 6.42 10.22
C GLY A 150 -6.59 7.38 9.15
N ALA A 151 -5.66 8.27 9.49
CA ALA A 151 -5.16 9.33 8.60
C ALA A 151 -4.52 8.75 7.32
N GLY A 152 -3.90 7.57 7.45
CA GLY A 152 -3.37 6.80 6.33
C GLY A 152 -4.39 6.50 5.22
N ALA A 153 -5.70 6.52 5.51
CA ALA A 153 -6.74 6.34 4.50
C ALA A 153 -6.60 7.32 3.31
N PHE A 154 -6.14 8.55 3.55
CA PHE A 154 -5.92 9.54 2.49
C PHE A 154 -4.73 9.19 1.58
N GLY A 155 -3.91 8.20 1.95
CA GLY A 155 -2.86 7.62 1.11
C GLY A 155 -3.38 6.80 -0.08
N TRP A 156 -4.71 6.57 -0.18
CA TRP A 156 -5.33 5.76 -1.24
C TRP A 156 -4.98 6.22 -2.66
N VAL A 157 -4.61 7.49 -2.84
CA VAL A 157 -4.18 8.08 -4.13
C VAL A 157 -2.94 7.40 -4.73
N THR A 158 -2.17 6.69 -3.91
CA THR A 158 -1.00 5.90 -4.34
C THR A 158 -1.31 4.41 -4.51
N VAL A 159 -2.52 3.97 -4.16
CA VAL A 159 -2.93 2.56 -4.18
C VAL A 159 -3.60 2.21 -5.50
N GLU A 160 -3.03 1.23 -6.20
CA GLU A 160 -3.60 0.69 -7.43
C GLU A 160 -4.40 -0.58 -7.18
N ARG A 161 -5.39 -0.85 -8.05
CA ARG A 161 -6.25 -2.04 -8.10
C ARG A 161 -7.24 -2.19 -6.93
N ALA A 162 -6.86 -1.79 -5.72
CA ALA A 162 -7.66 -1.98 -4.51
C ALA A 162 -7.62 -0.79 -3.53
N PRO A 163 -7.84 0.46 -3.95
CA PRO A 163 -7.86 1.60 -3.03
C PRO A 163 -9.05 1.58 -2.06
N VAL A 164 -10.21 1.01 -2.44
CA VAL A 164 -11.38 0.93 -1.53
C VAL A 164 -11.12 -0.03 -0.36
N PRO A 165 -10.65 -1.28 -0.56
CA PRO A 165 -10.23 -2.12 0.56
C PRO A 165 -9.16 -1.46 1.44
N TYR A 166 -8.20 -0.76 0.85
CA TYR A 166 -7.19 -0.03 1.61
C TYR A 166 -7.80 1.02 2.56
N VAL A 167 -8.74 1.85 2.08
CA VAL A 167 -9.44 2.82 2.94
C VAL A 167 -10.24 2.12 4.04
N GLN A 168 -10.83 0.95 3.74
CA GLN A 168 -11.55 0.14 4.73
C GLN A 168 -10.64 -0.41 5.83
N ASP A 169 -9.45 -0.92 5.48
CA ASP A 169 -8.47 -1.41 6.46
C ASP A 169 -8.01 -0.28 7.40
N MET A 170 -7.73 0.91 6.86
CA MET A 170 -7.36 2.09 7.67
C MET A 170 -8.50 2.53 8.59
N LYS A 171 -9.75 2.44 8.13
CA LYS A 171 -10.93 2.70 8.95
C LYS A 171 -11.05 1.69 10.10
N GLU A 172 -10.79 0.41 9.87
CA GLU A 172 -10.83 -0.61 10.92
C GLU A 172 -9.76 -0.34 12.00
N SER A 173 -8.57 0.08 11.60
CA SER A 173 -7.51 0.52 12.52
C SER A 173 -7.95 1.71 13.38
N ALA A 174 -8.58 2.73 12.76
CA ALA A 174 -9.16 3.87 13.48
C ALA A 174 -10.26 3.44 14.48
N GLN A 175 -11.10 2.49 14.08
CA GLN A 175 -12.22 2.01 14.91
C GLN A 175 -11.75 1.33 16.20
N PHE A 176 -10.60 0.66 16.21
CA PHE A 176 -10.08 0.04 17.42
C PHE A 176 -9.91 1.05 18.57
N TYR A 177 -9.26 2.19 18.28
CA TYR A 177 -9.08 3.27 19.24
C TYR A 177 -10.35 4.11 19.42
N GLY A 178 -11.10 4.34 18.33
CA GLY A 178 -12.38 5.05 18.37
C GLY A 178 -13.39 4.37 19.30
N ASN A 179 -13.48 3.04 19.28
CA ASN A 179 -14.36 2.28 20.16
C ASN A 179 -13.96 2.40 21.64
N ARG A 180 -12.66 2.49 21.93
CA ARG A 180 -12.16 2.73 23.29
C ARG A 180 -12.52 4.13 23.78
N ALA A 181 -12.28 5.16 22.95
CA ALA A 181 -12.65 6.54 23.24
C ALA A 181 -14.16 6.69 23.42
N MET A 182 -14.96 6.07 22.54
CA MET A 182 -16.42 6.10 22.62
C MET A 182 -16.95 5.39 23.87
N LYS A 183 -16.33 4.28 24.29
CA LYS A 183 -16.71 3.58 25.53
C LYS A 183 -16.46 4.48 26.75
N ALA A 184 -15.24 5.03 26.87
CA ALA A 184 -14.88 5.92 27.97
C ALA A 184 -15.79 7.16 28.02
N ALA A 185 -16.06 7.77 26.86
CA ALA A 185 -16.95 8.92 26.75
C ALA A 185 -18.39 8.62 27.20
N LYS A 186 -18.94 7.45 26.85
CA LYS A 186 -20.27 7.04 27.32
C LYS A 186 -20.31 6.84 28.83
N ASP A 187 -19.28 6.22 29.39
CA ASP A 187 -19.18 6.00 30.83
C ASP A 187 -19.05 7.34 31.59
N ALA A 188 -18.42 8.35 30.96
CA ALA A 188 -18.24 9.70 31.50
C ALA A 188 -19.38 10.70 31.17
N GLY A 189 -20.37 10.31 30.36
CA GLY A 189 -21.46 11.20 29.92
C GLY A 189 -21.02 12.30 28.92
N GLU A 190 -19.95 12.07 28.16
CA GLU A 190 -19.39 13.01 27.17
C GLU A 190 -19.98 12.79 25.77
N ASP A 191 -21.23 13.21 25.56
CA ASP A 191 -21.93 13.02 24.27
C ASP A 191 -21.19 13.65 23.07
N LEU A 192 -20.53 14.79 23.29
CA LEU A 192 -19.73 15.46 22.26
C LEU A 192 -18.62 14.55 21.71
N VAL A 193 -17.93 13.81 22.57
CA VAL A 193 -16.84 12.90 22.16
C VAL A 193 -17.41 11.69 21.42
N VAL A 194 -18.57 11.19 21.84
CA VAL A 194 -19.27 10.10 21.14
C VAL A 194 -19.63 10.53 19.71
N ASP A 195 -20.19 11.73 19.54
CA ASP A 195 -20.56 12.23 18.22
C ASP A 195 -19.35 12.60 17.36
N TRP A 196 -18.28 13.08 17.98
CA TRP A 196 -16.99 13.29 17.32
C TRP A 196 -16.41 11.99 16.76
N VAL A 197 -16.32 10.91 17.55
CA VAL A 197 -15.82 9.59 17.07
C VAL A 197 -16.67 9.06 15.91
N LYS A 198 -18.00 9.19 16.02
CA LYS A 198 -18.91 8.77 14.94
C LYS A 198 -18.68 9.60 13.67
N SER A 199 -18.47 10.91 13.80
CA SER A 199 -18.23 11.79 12.65
C SER A 199 -16.94 11.43 11.91
N TYR A 200 -15.86 11.12 12.63
CA TYR A 200 -14.61 10.67 12.02
C TYR A 200 -14.78 9.32 11.30
N SER A 201 -15.49 8.37 11.92
CA SER A 201 -15.80 7.08 11.31
C SER A 201 -16.69 7.21 10.06
N ALA A 202 -17.62 8.15 10.07
CA ALA A 202 -18.45 8.48 8.91
C ALA A 202 -17.60 9.10 7.79
N MET A 203 -16.70 10.05 8.11
CA MET A 203 -15.77 10.62 7.14
C MET A 203 -14.93 9.56 6.41
N LEU A 204 -14.39 8.57 7.11
CA LEU A 204 -13.65 7.48 6.45
C LEU A 204 -14.56 6.56 5.60
N THR A 205 -15.84 6.45 5.97
CA THR A 205 -16.83 5.70 5.18
C THR A 205 -17.16 6.44 3.88
N ASP A 206 -17.44 7.74 3.98
CA ASP A 206 -17.77 8.58 2.84
C ASP A 206 -16.56 8.71 1.89
N LEU A 207 -15.34 8.72 2.42
CA LEU A 207 -14.12 8.63 1.61
C LEU A 207 -14.06 7.31 0.83
N ALA A 208 -14.34 6.16 1.46
CA ALA A 208 -14.36 4.87 0.77
C ALA A 208 -15.44 4.82 -0.33
N ASP A 209 -16.61 5.40 -0.07
CA ASP A 209 -17.70 5.47 -1.05
C ASP A 209 -17.36 6.41 -2.22
N TYR A 210 -16.73 7.56 -1.95
CA TYR A 210 -16.17 8.44 -2.96
C TYR A 210 -15.15 7.71 -3.86
N VAL A 211 -14.16 7.05 -3.24
CA VAL A 211 -13.13 6.29 -3.97
C VAL A 211 -13.77 5.18 -4.82
N LYS A 212 -14.78 4.49 -4.28
CA LYS A 212 -15.52 3.45 -5.00
C LYS A 212 -16.26 3.98 -6.22
N ALA A 213 -16.83 5.17 -6.13
CA ALA A 213 -17.59 5.80 -7.21
C ALA A 213 -16.68 6.36 -8.32
N HIS A 214 -15.57 7.01 -7.97
CA HIS A 214 -14.77 7.80 -8.92
C HIS A 214 -13.39 7.22 -9.24
N HIS A 215 -12.84 6.36 -8.37
CA HIS A 215 -11.44 5.92 -8.41
C HIS A 215 -11.27 4.43 -8.05
N LYS A 216 -12.22 3.59 -8.47
CA LYS A 216 -12.34 2.17 -8.06
C LYS A 216 -11.03 1.35 -8.15
N THR A 217 -10.17 1.64 -9.11
CA THR A 217 -8.91 0.90 -9.36
C THR A 217 -7.65 1.73 -9.12
N GLY A 218 -7.79 2.90 -8.50
CA GLY A 218 -6.72 3.86 -8.23
C GLY A 218 -7.13 5.26 -8.68
N LEU A 219 -6.32 6.25 -8.32
CA LEU A 219 -6.52 7.64 -8.76
C LEU A 219 -6.64 7.70 -10.29
N THR A 220 -7.68 8.38 -10.76
CA THR A 220 -8.00 8.49 -12.19
C THR A 220 -7.21 9.63 -12.80
N TRP A 221 -6.33 9.32 -13.74
CA TRP A 221 -5.53 10.29 -14.47
C TRP A 221 -6.08 10.52 -15.87
N ASN A 222 -5.82 11.68 -16.47
CA ASN A 222 -6.17 11.97 -17.85
C ASN A 222 -5.10 11.43 -18.81
N PRO A 223 -5.36 10.37 -19.62
CA PRO A 223 -4.35 9.80 -20.51
C PRO A 223 -3.88 10.77 -21.61
N ARG A 224 -4.64 11.82 -21.89
CA ARG A 224 -4.33 12.88 -22.86
C ARG A 224 -3.95 14.21 -22.20
N GLY A 225 -3.76 14.20 -20.88
CA GLY A 225 -3.44 15.40 -20.10
C GLY A 225 -2.08 16.01 -20.40
N GLU A 226 -1.70 17.02 -19.62
CA GLU A 226 -0.35 17.57 -19.65
C GLU A 226 0.57 16.81 -18.68
N GLU A 227 1.85 17.13 -18.59
CA GLU A 227 2.69 16.59 -17.52
C GLU A 227 2.27 17.23 -16.18
N LEU A 228 2.33 16.47 -15.08
CA LEU A 228 1.84 16.95 -13.78
C LEU A 228 2.51 18.27 -13.34
N LYS A 229 3.79 18.45 -13.67
CA LYS A 229 4.54 19.69 -13.38
C LYS A 229 4.02 20.92 -14.13
N ASP A 230 3.34 20.72 -15.25
CA ASP A 230 2.86 21.79 -16.13
C ASP A 230 1.39 22.15 -15.84
N VAL A 231 0.68 21.33 -15.05
CA VAL A 231 -0.70 21.58 -14.65
C VAL A 231 -0.79 22.79 -13.72
N LYS A 232 -1.48 23.84 -14.20
CA LYS A 232 -1.81 25.02 -13.41
C LYS A 232 -3.17 24.84 -12.73
N VAL A 233 -3.17 24.44 -11.46
CA VAL A 233 -4.41 24.36 -10.68
C VAL A 233 -4.79 25.76 -10.20
N ALA A 234 -5.69 26.43 -10.91
CA ALA A 234 -6.43 27.57 -10.40
C ALA A 234 -7.71 27.06 -9.72
N GLY A 235 -7.76 27.02 -8.39
CA GLY A 235 -8.99 26.61 -7.71
C GLY A 235 -8.85 26.16 -6.26
N THR A 236 -8.40 27.05 -5.38
CA THR A 236 -8.90 27.07 -4.00
C THR A 236 -9.97 28.16 -3.92
N PRO A 237 -11.19 27.90 -3.42
CA PRO A 237 -12.13 28.98 -3.11
C PRO A 237 -11.48 29.88 -2.05
N ALA A 238 -11.20 31.13 -2.42
CA ALA A 238 -10.66 32.11 -1.51
C ALA A 238 -11.64 32.36 -0.36
N GLN A 239 -11.22 32.08 0.87
CA GLN A 239 -11.90 32.55 2.07
C GLN A 239 -11.73 34.08 2.16
N ALA A 240 -12.83 34.79 2.34
CA ALA A 240 -12.88 36.25 2.31
C ALA A 240 -12.03 36.91 3.40
N GLY A 241 -11.23 37.91 3.00
CA GLY A 241 -10.83 39.07 3.81
C GLY A 241 -9.76 38.86 4.89
N GLY A 242 -8.48 39.03 4.52
CA GLY A 242 -7.37 39.25 5.46
C GLY A 242 -6.28 40.10 4.82
N ALA A 243 -5.89 41.19 5.49
CA ALA A 243 -4.89 42.15 5.03
C ALA A 243 -3.50 41.51 4.80
N PRO A 244 -2.65 42.08 3.91
CA PRO A 244 -1.37 41.46 3.55
C PRO A 244 -0.38 41.45 4.73
N PRO A 245 0.48 40.42 4.84
CA PRO A 245 1.48 40.33 5.91
C PRO A 245 2.60 41.38 5.74
N PRO A 246 3.21 41.87 6.83
CA PRO A 246 4.26 42.87 6.78
C PRO A 246 5.58 42.30 6.23
N PRO A 247 6.45 43.13 5.62
CA PRO A 247 7.69 42.69 5.00
C PRO A 247 8.75 42.25 6.03
N PRO A 248 9.66 41.32 5.66
CA PRO A 248 10.70 40.80 6.55
C PRO A 248 11.78 41.84 6.90
N PRO A 249 12.40 41.76 8.09
CA PRO A 249 13.42 42.70 8.54
C PRO A 249 14.77 42.52 7.81
N PRO A 250 15.61 43.57 7.73
CA PRO A 250 16.87 43.56 6.98
C PRO A 250 17.98 42.74 7.68
N PRO A 251 18.94 42.18 6.92
CA PRO A 251 20.03 41.37 7.46
C PRO A 251 21.08 42.20 8.22
N PRO A 252 21.72 41.64 9.26
CA PRO A 252 22.76 42.34 10.03
C PRO A 252 24.11 42.42 9.29
N PRO A 253 24.97 43.42 9.63
CA PRO A 253 26.22 43.72 8.92
C PRO A 253 27.38 42.74 9.24
N PRO A 254 28.43 42.69 8.39
CA PRO A 254 29.49 41.69 8.45
C PRO A 254 30.60 42.02 9.47
N SER A 255 31.09 41.00 10.17
CA SER A 255 32.27 41.08 11.05
C SER A 255 33.51 40.50 10.36
N ALA A 256 34.67 41.11 10.65
CA ALA A 256 36.00 40.82 10.08
C ALA A 256 36.86 39.87 11.00
N PRO A 257 38.15 39.55 10.71
CA PRO A 257 38.67 38.19 10.50
C PRO A 257 39.44 37.58 11.72
N PRO A 258 39.97 36.34 11.62
CA PRO A 258 40.07 35.39 12.73
C PRO A 258 41.44 35.33 13.45
N VAL A 259 41.42 34.74 14.66
CA VAL A 259 42.61 34.23 15.35
C VAL A 259 42.32 32.80 15.83
N ALA A 260 43.18 31.85 15.47
CA ALA A 260 43.25 30.48 16.00
C ALA A 260 44.40 30.39 17.03
N PRO A 261 44.69 29.27 17.73
CA PRO A 261 44.06 27.93 17.72
C PRO A 261 43.86 27.33 19.14
N THR A 262 43.21 26.16 19.28
CA THR A 262 43.76 24.91 19.88
C THR A 262 42.67 23.84 20.11
N GLU A 263 43.14 22.59 20.10
CA GLU A 263 42.46 21.30 19.93
C GLU A 263 41.61 20.82 21.12
N ALA A 264 40.54 20.06 20.81
CA ALA A 264 40.27 18.69 21.28
C ALA A 264 38.76 18.41 21.50
N SER A 265 38.25 17.40 20.78
CA SER A 265 37.31 16.33 21.21
C SER A 265 36.34 15.96 20.09
N LEU A 266 36.37 14.68 19.71
CA LEU A 266 35.60 14.07 18.63
C LEU A 266 34.20 13.67 19.11
N ALA A 267 33.16 14.14 18.40
CA ALA A 267 31.79 13.64 18.46
C ALA A 267 31.20 13.60 17.03
N PRO A 268 30.28 12.67 16.72
CA PRO A 268 30.00 12.23 15.35
C PRO A 268 29.12 13.17 14.53
N VAL A 269 29.45 13.23 13.25
CA VAL A 269 28.79 13.97 12.18
C VAL A 269 27.43 13.34 11.85
N ALA A 270 26.38 14.16 11.79
CA ALA A 270 25.07 13.79 11.27
C ALA A 270 25.16 13.39 9.79
N PRO A 271 24.47 12.31 9.33
CA PRO A 271 24.60 11.86 7.95
C PRO A 271 23.88 12.82 7.00
N ASP A 272 24.67 13.43 6.13
CA ASP A 272 24.29 14.19 4.96
C ASP A 272 23.58 13.27 3.93
N MET A 273 22.26 13.43 3.85
CA MET A 273 21.36 12.67 2.96
C MET A 273 21.48 13.03 1.48
N ASN A 274 22.48 13.84 1.09
CA ASN A 274 22.73 14.19 -0.31
C ASN A 274 23.75 13.23 -0.99
N ALA A 275 24.41 12.36 -0.23
CA ALA A 275 25.34 11.36 -0.77
C ALA A 275 24.66 10.09 -1.32
N VAL A 276 23.45 9.77 -0.84
CA VAL A 276 22.74 8.53 -1.19
C VAL A 276 22.17 8.57 -2.63
N PHE A 277 21.92 9.77 -3.18
CA PHE A 277 21.44 9.93 -4.56
C PHE A 277 22.54 9.96 -5.63
N LYS A 278 23.82 10.14 -5.26
CA LYS A 278 24.93 10.10 -6.22
C LYS A 278 25.40 8.68 -6.57
N GLN A 279 25.10 7.70 -5.71
CA GLN A 279 25.51 6.31 -5.93
C GLN A 279 24.49 5.49 -6.73
N LEU A 280 23.28 6.03 -6.93
CA LEU A 280 22.20 5.43 -7.71
C LEU A 280 22.23 5.85 -9.20
N ASN A 281 23.40 6.23 -9.72
CA ASN A 281 23.56 6.72 -11.10
C ASN A 281 24.66 5.96 -11.87
N GLN A 282 24.71 4.64 -11.72
CA GLN A 282 25.54 3.74 -12.55
C GLN A 282 24.71 2.63 -13.22
N GLY A 283 23.64 3.02 -13.89
CA GLY A 283 22.81 2.12 -14.69
C GLY A 283 22.81 2.48 -16.18
N GLU A 284 23.83 2.02 -16.92
CA GLU A 284 23.70 1.67 -18.36
C GLU A 284 24.85 0.81 -18.93
N ALA A 285 25.87 0.43 -18.13
CA ALA A 285 26.99 -0.40 -18.61
C ALA A 285 27.01 -1.87 -18.13
N ILE A 286 26.01 -2.36 -17.37
CA ILE A 286 25.97 -3.74 -16.81
C ILE A 286 25.17 -4.70 -17.71
N THR A 287 25.23 -4.56 -19.04
CA THR A 287 24.63 -5.55 -19.97
C THR A 287 25.60 -6.08 -21.03
N SER A 288 26.85 -5.63 -21.03
CA SER A 288 27.88 -6.05 -22.00
C SER A 288 28.63 -7.34 -21.62
N GLY A 289 28.41 -7.89 -20.43
CA GLY A 289 29.17 -9.04 -19.89
C GLY A 289 28.47 -10.41 -19.85
N LEU A 290 27.19 -10.52 -20.24
CA LEU A 290 26.45 -11.78 -20.14
C LEU A 290 26.66 -12.65 -21.39
N LYS A 291 27.15 -13.88 -21.16
CA LYS A 291 27.44 -14.90 -22.19
C LYS A 291 26.17 -15.23 -22.99
N LYS A 292 26.21 -15.05 -24.32
CA LYS A 292 25.08 -15.36 -25.22
C LYS A 292 24.79 -16.86 -25.23
N VAL A 293 23.51 -17.21 -25.06
CA VAL A 293 23.02 -18.59 -25.09
C VAL A 293 22.94 -19.11 -26.53
N ASP A 294 23.44 -20.31 -26.76
CA ASP A 294 23.52 -20.97 -28.06
C ASP A 294 22.15 -21.47 -28.56
N LYS A 295 21.96 -21.48 -29.89
CA LYS A 295 20.68 -21.74 -30.59
C LYS A 295 20.13 -23.16 -30.38
N SER A 296 20.87 -24.05 -29.74
CA SER A 296 20.45 -25.41 -29.40
C SER A 296 19.53 -25.51 -28.16
N GLN A 297 19.38 -24.42 -27.39
CA GLN A 297 18.56 -24.38 -26.17
C GLN A 297 17.13 -23.82 -26.39
N MET A 298 16.72 -23.59 -27.63
CA MET A 298 15.36 -23.13 -27.96
C MET A 298 14.45 -24.30 -28.38
N THR A 299 13.63 -24.79 -27.46
CA THR A 299 12.76 -25.97 -27.62
C THR A 299 11.55 -25.79 -28.57
N HIS A 300 11.38 -24.64 -29.25
CA HIS A 300 10.31 -24.43 -30.24
C HIS A 300 10.75 -24.65 -31.70
N LYS A 301 12.01 -25.01 -31.97
CA LYS A 301 12.56 -25.09 -33.34
C LYS A 301 13.10 -26.47 -33.74
N ASN A 302 12.71 -27.55 -33.05
CA ASN A 302 13.17 -28.89 -33.41
C ASN A 302 12.01 -29.79 -33.90
N PRO A 303 11.79 -29.91 -35.23
CA PRO A 303 10.71 -30.69 -35.84
C PRO A 303 10.82 -32.21 -35.67
N ASN A 304 11.94 -32.72 -35.15
CA ASN A 304 12.25 -34.16 -35.12
C ASN A 304 11.70 -34.94 -33.92
N LEU A 305 10.92 -34.32 -33.03
CA LEU A 305 10.28 -35.01 -31.89
C LEU A 305 8.78 -35.27 -32.10
N ARG A 306 8.29 -35.15 -33.34
CA ARG A 306 6.93 -35.54 -33.75
C ARG A 306 6.98 -36.60 -34.84
N SER A 307 7.57 -37.76 -34.56
CA SER A 307 7.53 -38.88 -35.51
C SER A 307 7.51 -40.23 -34.81
N GLY A 308 6.43 -40.98 -35.07
CA GLY A 308 6.23 -42.38 -34.69
C GLY A 308 5.09 -42.54 -33.69
N SER A 309 3.97 -43.22 -33.94
CA SER A 309 3.62 -44.18 -34.99
C SER A 309 2.08 -44.41 -34.93
N PRO A 310 1.44 -45.25 -35.76
CA PRO A 310 0.45 -44.80 -36.75
C PRO A 310 -1.00 -45.17 -36.40
N VAL A 311 -1.93 -44.36 -36.93
CA VAL A 311 -3.37 -44.58 -36.91
C VAL A 311 -3.74 -45.64 -37.95
N ARG A 312 -4.43 -46.72 -37.54
CA ARG A 312 -5.11 -47.68 -38.43
C ARG A 312 -6.59 -47.33 -38.53
N ALA A 313 -7.10 -47.23 -39.75
CA ALA A 313 -8.49 -46.89 -40.04
C ALA A 313 -9.43 -48.12 -40.07
N LYS A 314 -10.60 -47.93 -39.45
CA LYS A 314 -11.98 -48.42 -39.71
C LYS A 314 -12.26 -49.88 -40.11
N SER A 315 -13.18 -50.51 -39.37
CA SER A 315 -14.44 -51.03 -39.95
C SER A 315 -15.54 -51.14 -38.89
N ALA A 316 -16.79 -51.03 -39.33
CA ALA A 316 -18.02 -50.94 -38.55
C ALA A 316 -18.55 -52.32 -38.08
N ILE A 317 -19.37 -52.34 -37.02
CA ILE A 317 -20.55 -53.21 -36.81
C ILE A 317 -21.45 -52.58 -35.72
N ALA A 318 -22.75 -52.78 -35.90
CA ALA A 318 -23.89 -52.23 -35.16
C ALA A 318 -24.08 -52.76 -33.72
N GLY A 319 -24.77 -51.96 -32.87
CA GLY A 319 -25.43 -52.48 -31.67
C GLY A 319 -25.68 -51.50 -30.51
N LYS A 320 -26.94 -51.02 -30.41
CA LYS A 320 -27.73 -50.68 -29.20
C LYS A 320 -27.07 -49.97 -27.99
N GLY A 321 -27.40 -48.68 -27.85
CA GLY A 321 -27.99 -48.01 -26.67
C GLY A 321 -27.21 -47.93 -25.34
N LYS A 322 -26.78 -46.70 -24.96
CA LYS A 322 -26.78 -46.09 -23.60
C LYS A 322 -26.17 -44.65 -23.63
N PRO A 323 -26.36 -43.80 -22.59
CA PRO A 323 -26.57 -42.36 -22.71
C PRO A 323 -25.30 -41.51 -22.90
N ALA A 324 -25.50 -40.27 -23.36
CA ALA A 324 -24.47 -39.31 -23.75
C ALA A 324 -23.43 -39.01 -22.64
N PRO A 325 -22.15 -38.83 -22.98
CA PRO A 325 -21.10 -38.47 -22.03
C PRO A 325 -21.22 -36.99 -21.60
N PRO A 326 -20.80 -36.64 -20.37
CA PRO A 326 -20.86 -35.28 -19.87
C PRO A 326 -19.91 -34.37 -20.63
N ILE A 327 -20.38 -33.15 -20.91
CA ILE A 327 -19.63 -32.06 -21.55
C ILE A 327 -18.35 -31.82 -20.74
N PRO A 328 -17.15 -31.89 -21.34
CA PRO A 328 -15.92 -31.61 -20.62
C PRO A 328 -15.89 -30.12 -20.24
N THR A 329 -15.96 -29.85 -18.94
CA THR A 329 -15.71 -28.53 -18.36
C THR A 329 -14.31 -28.08 -18.76
N LYS A 330 -14.21 -26.91 -19.38
CA LYS A 330 -12.95 -26.28 -19.81
C LYS A 330 -11.89 -26.33 -18.68
N PRO A 331 -10.62 -26.67 -18.98
CA PRO A 331 -9.56 -26.72 -17.97
C PRO A 331 -9.32 -25.32 -17.38
N ARG A 332 -9.21 -25.28 -16.05
CA ARG A 332 -9.03 -24.09 -15.21
C ARG A 332 -7.60 -23.52 -15.29
N SER A 333 -6.99 -23.45 -16.47
CA SER A 333 -5.57 -23.04 -16.64
C SER A 333 -5.38 -21.69 -17.34
N LEU A 334 -6.36 -20.78 -17.27
CA LEU A 334 -6.25 -19.42 -17.83
C LEU A 334 -6.55 -18.30 -16.83
N THR A 335 -6.29 -18.52 -15.53
CA THR A 335 -6.08 -17.39 -14.60
C THR A 335 -4.64 -16.91 -14.79
N LYS A 336 -4.46 -15.69 -15.32
CA LYS A 336 -3.14 -15.03 -15.35
C LYS A 336 -2.57 -15.06 -13.93
N LYS A 337 -1.47 -15.79 -13.72
CA LYS A 337 -0.77 -15.85 -12.44
C LYS A 337 -0.36 -14.41 -12.05
N PRO A 338 -0.53 -14.00 -10.78
CA PRO A 338 -0.04 -12.72 -10.32
C PRO A 338 1.47 -12.59 -10.55
N ALA A 339 1.94 -11.39 -10.87
CA ALA A 339 3.37 -11.15 -11.04
C ALA A 339 4.11 -11.29 -9.69
N PRO A 340 5.34 -11.83 -9.68
CA PRO A 340 6.15 -11.88 -8.48
C PRO A 340 6.45 -10.46 -7.99
N LYS A 341 6.40 -10.25 -6.67
CA LYS A 341 6.75 -8.99 -6.02
C LYS A 341 7.89 -9.19 -5.04
N PHE A 342 8.80 -8.25 -5.02
CA PHE A 342 9.83 -8.17 -3.99
C PHE A 342 10.26 -6.71 -3.82
N ASN A 343 9.68 -6.03 -2.84
CA ASN A 343 9.90 -4.62 -2.58
C ASN A 343 9.58 -4.26 -1.13
N LEU A 344 10.18 -3.17 -0.64
CA LEU A 344 9.84 -2.57 0.64
C LEU A 344 8.64 -1.63 0.45
N GLU A 345 7.54 -1.88 1.17
CA GLU A 345 6.33 -1.07 1.20
C GLU A 345 6.21 -0.42 2.59
N GLY A 346 6.55 0.87 2.69
CA GLY A 346 6.68 1.53 3.99
C GLY A 346 7.77 0.88 4.84
N SER A 347 7.40 0.29 5.98
CA SER A 347 8.29 -0.48 6.85
C SER A 347 8.18 -2.00 6.66
N ARG A 348 7.43 -2.48 5.66
CA ARG A 348 7.16 -3.89 5.46
C ARG A 348 7.74 -4.39 4.15
N TRP A 349 8.69 -5.32 4.22
CA TRP A 349 9.15 -6.05 3.06
C TRP A 349 8.05 -7.00 2.58
N VAL A 350 7.70 -6.91 1.30
CA VAL A 350 6.64 -7.68 0.67
C VAL A 350 7.25 -8.60 -0.38
N ILE A 351 7.12 -9.91 -0.16
CA ILE A 351 7.56 -10.98 -1.07
C ILE A 351 6.33 -11.78 -1.46
N GLU A 352 5.87 -11.66 -2.71
CA GLU A 352 4.64 -12.33 -3.15
C GLU A 352 4.80 -13.10 -4.46
N ASN A 353 4.06 -14.20 -4.59
CA ASN A 353 3.84 -14.91 -5.86
C ASN A 353 5.11 -15.42 -6.58
N HIS A 354 6.19 -15.67 -5.84
CA HIS A 354 7.38 -16.33 -6.38
C HIS A 354 7.15 -17.84 -6.45
N GLU A 355 7.52 -18.49 -7.55
CA GLU A 355 7.30 -19.94 -7.74
C GLU A 355 8.58 -20.79 -7.70
N SER A 356 9.73 -20.11 -7.64
CA SER A 356 11.04 -20.67 -7.35
C SER A 356 12.05 -19.55 -7.08
N GLY A 357 13.15 -19.88 -6.42
CA GLY A 357 14.33 -19.01 -6.35
C GLY A 357 14.89 -18.87 -4.94
N GLU A 358 15.81 -17.93 -4.81
CA GLU A 358 16.39 -17.51 -3.54
C GLU A 358 16.40 -15.98 -3.48
N LEU A 359 15.95 -15.43 -2.35
CA LEU A 359 15.89 -13.99 -2.11
C LEU A 359 16.59 -13.67 -0.79
N THR A 360 17.24 -12.52 -0.75
CA THR A 360 17.85 -11.98 0.47
C THR A 360 17.23 -10.64 0.80
N VAL A 361 16.75 -10.51 2.03
CA VAL A 361 16.24 -9.27 2.62
C VAL A 361 17.26 -8.78 3.62
N GLU A 362 17.83 -7.60 3.36
CA GLU A 362 18.73 -6.91 4.30
C GLU A 362 17.90 -5.93 5.12
N ILE A 363 17.74 -6.21 6.42
CA ILE A 363 16.96 -5.37 7.32
C ILE A 363 17.81 -4.15 7.73
N THR A 364 17.28 -2.96 7.45
CA THR A 364 17.97 -1.69 7.68
C THR A 364 17.45 -0.94 8.91
N ASP A 365 16.23 -1.25 9.35
CA ASP A 365 15.61 -0.70 10.56
C ASP A 365 14.91 -1.82 11.32
N MET A 366 15.15 -1.90 12.63
CA MET A 366 14.55 -2.89 13.54
C MET A 366 13.02 -2.80 13.63
N ARG A 367 12.41 -1.69 13.22
CA ARG A 367 10.96 -1.54 13.11
C ARG A 367 10.37 -2.23 11.87
N GLN A 368 11.22 -2.65 10.93
CA GLN A 368 10.75 -3.30 9.70
C GLN A 368 10.14 -4.66 10.00
N SER A 369 9.26 -5.10 9.12
CA SER A 369 8.68 -6.45 9.14
C SER A 369 8.80 -7.09 7.78
N VAL A 370 8.72 -8.42 7.71
CA VAL A 370 8.74 -9.16 6.45
C VAL A 370 7.43 -9.92 6.28
N TYR A 371 6.83 -9.82 5.11
CA TYR A 371 5.65 -10.58 4.72
C TYR A 371 5.88 -11.36 3.44
N ILE A 372 5.65 -12.67 3.55
CA ILE A 372 5.87 -13.64 2.48
C ILE A 372 4.52 -14.28 2.15
N TYR A 373 3.99 -14.00 0.97
CA TYR A 373 2.64 -14.41 0.58
C TYR A 373 2.61 -15.21 -0.71
N ASN A 374 1.91 -16.34 -0.70
CA ASN A 374 1.63 -17.14 -1.89
C ASN A 374 2.91 -17.52 -2.68
N CYS A 375 4.00 -17.81 -1.97
CA CYS A 375 5.26 -18.23 -2.56
C CYS A 375 5.38 -19.76 -2.59
N GLN A 376 6.09 -20.29 -3.59
CA GLN A 376 6.33 -21.70 -3.77
C GLN A 376 7.79 -21.98 -4.13
N ASN A 377 8.38 -23.07 -3.60
CA ASN A 377 9.77 -23.49 -3.87
C ASN A 377 10.81 -22.36 -3.70
N LEU A 378 10.62 -21.51 -2.69
CA LEU A 378 11.40 -20.29 -2.49
C LEU A 378 12.25 -20.42 -1.22
N THR A 379 13.49 -19.96 -1.26
CA THR A 379 14.29 -19.72 -0.06
C THR A 379 14.41 -18.22 0.19
N VAL A 380 14.13 -17.77 1.40
CA VAL A 380 14.26 -16.36 1.81
C VAL A 380 15.25 -16.26 2.96
N GLN A 381 16.34 -15.52 2.77
CA GLN A 381 17.29 -15.17 3.82
C GLN A 381 16.98 -13.77 4.32
N ILE A 382 16.60 -13.62 5.59
CA ILE A 382 16.31 -12.34 6.24
C ILE A 382 17.47 -12.05 7.20
N ARG A 383 18.29 -11.06 6.84
CA ARG A 383 19.50 -10.70 7.59
C ARG A 383 19.26 -9.46 8.42
N GLY A 384 19.79 -9.46 9.63
CA GLY A 384 19.58 -8.41 10.62
C GLY A 384 18.40 -8.67 11.54
N LYS A 385 18.11 -7.65 12.34
CA LYS A 385 17.08 -7.70 13.39
C LYS A 385 15.85 -6.93 12.94
N LEU A 386 14.67 -7.55 13.06
CA LEU A 386 13.40 -6.97 12.62
C LEU A 386 12.28 -7.14 13.65
N ASN A 387 11.17 -6.44 13.43
CA ASN A 387 10.03 -6.47 14.34
C ASN A 387 9.30 -7.81 14.29
N ALA A 388 8.85 -8.23 13.10
CA ALA A 388 7.99 -9.40 12.92
C ALA A 388 8.17 -10.05 11.53
N VAL A 389 7.84 -11.34 11.43
CA VAL A 389 7.77 -12.08 10.16
C VAL A 389 6.39 -12.71 10.04
N ALA A 390 5.72 -12.49 8.92
CA ALA A 390 4.45 -13.13 8.59
C ALA A 390 4.57 -13.93 7.29
N ILE A 391 4.12 -15.18 7.30
CA ILE A 391 4.19 -16.11 6.16
C ILE A 391 2.78 -16.64 5.93
N ASP A 392 2.22 -16.44 4.73
CA ASP A 392 0.86 -16.88 4.43
C ASP A 392 0.75 -17.54 3.04
N LYS A 393 0.04 -18.66 2.97
CA LYS A 393 -0.20 -19.45 1.74
C LYS A 393 1.08 -19.89 1.01
N CYS A 394 2.16 -20.13 1.74
CA CYS A 394 3.43 -20.55 1.17
C CYS A 394 3.54 -22.08 1.08
N LYS A 395 4.26 -22.59 0.08
CA LYS A 395 4.43 -24.04 -0.13
C LYS A 395 5.88 -24.38 -0.47
N LYS A 396 6.49 -25.35 0.22
CA LYS A 396 7.91 -25.69 -0.04
C LYS A 396 8.83 -24.48 0.07
N THR A 397 8.57 -23.62 1.05
CA THR A 397 9.32 -22.37 1.27
C THR A 397 10.25 -22.54 2.46
N GLY A 398 11.52 -22.20 2.27
CA GLY A 398 12.52 -22.09 3.33
C GLY A 398 12.69 -20.63 3.73
N VAL A 399 12.72 -20.33 5.02
CA VAL A 399 13.02 -18.99 5.53
C VAL A 399 14.06 -19.09 6.63
N VAL A 400 15.12 -18.30 6.52
CA VAL A 400 16.16 -18.16 7.54
C VAL A 400 16.12 -16.71 8.03
N VAL A 401 16.08 -16.52 9.34
CA VAL A 401 16.02 -15.19 9.96
C VAL A 401 16.95 -15.14 11.17
N GLU A 402 17.60 -14.00 11.39
CA GLU A 402 18.43 -13.79 12.57
C GLU A 402 17.60 -13.51 13.82
N THR A 403 17.20 -12.26 14.07
CA THR A 403 16.53 -11.88 15.33
C THR A 403 15.18 -11.23 15.08
N ILE A 404 14.15 -11.73 15.75
CA ILE A 404 12.78 -11.20 15.72
C ILE A 404 12.45 -10.59 17.08
N ILE A 405 11.93 -9.36 17.08
CA ILE A 405 11.62 -8.64 18.32
C ILE A 405 10.28 -9.06 18.91
N SER A 406 9.29 -9.39 18.08
CA SER A 406 7.93 -9.71 18.50
C SER A 406 7.54 -11.15 18.17
N THR A 407 6.96 -11.39 17.01
CA THR A 407 6.35 -12.68 16.66
C THR A 407 6.73 -13.13 15.25
N VAL A 408 6.66 -14.44 15.07
CA VAL A 408 6.61 -15.08 13.76
C VAL A 408 5.24 -15.71 13.60
N ASP A 409 4.50 -15.33 12.56
CA ASP A 409 3.19 -15.87 12.23
C ASP A 409 3.26 -16.65 10.92
N VAL A 410 3.00 -17.96 10.97
CA VAL A 410 2.90 -18.81 9.78
C VAL A 410 1.48 -19.31 9.64
N MET A 411 0.87 -19.01 8.50
CA MET A 411 -0.54 -19.25 8.23
C MET A 411 -0.73 -19.98 6.90
N ASN A 412 -1.68 -20.92 6.85
CA ASN A 412 -2.14 -21.59 5.62
C ASN A 412 -1.01 -22.16 4.74
N SER A 413 0.10 -22.58 5.33
CA SER A 413 1.35 -22.91 4.62
C SER A 413 1.72 -24.37 4.78
N THR A 414 2.28 -24.98 3.74
CA THR A 414 2.56 -26.43 3.71
C THR A 414 4.00 -26.75 3.31
N SER A 415 4.60 -27.76 3.90
CA SER A 415 5.98 -28.21 3.61
C SER A 415 6.99 -27.06 3.75
N PHE A 416 6.92 -26.27 4.82
CA PHE A 416 7.82 -25.14 5.00
C PHE A 416 8.94 -25.45 5.99
N LYS A 417 10.09 -24.79 5.79
CA LYS A 417 11.22 -24.84 6.70
C LYS A 417 11.47 -23.44 7.23
N PHE A 418 11.63 -23.31 8.54
CA PHE A 418 11.88 -22.04 9.18
C PHE A 418 13.09 -22.17 10.10
N GLN A 419 14.07 -21.27 9.99
CA GLN A 419 15.26 -21.30 10.83
C GLN A 419 15.48 -19.93 11.47
N ILE A 420 15.64 -19.92 12.79
CA ILE A 420 15.98 -18.75 13.58
C ILE A 420 17.41 -18.93 14.09
N THR A 421 18.33 -18.07 13.66
CA THR A 421 19.74 -18.13 14.10
C THR A 421 20.04 -17.25 15.31
N GLY A 422 19.19 -16.26 15.61
CA GLY A 422 19.24 -15.45 16.83
C GLY A 422 18.04 -15.73 17.73
N ARG A 423 17.43 -14.67 18.29
CA ARG A 423 16.30 -14.79 19.24
C ARG A 423 14.94 -14.57 18.59
N CYS A 424 13.92 -15.30 19.06
CA CYS A 424 12.51 -15.07 18.76
C CYS A 424 11.66 -15.34 20.03
N PRO A 425 10.81 -14.39 20.47
CA PRO A 425 9.95 -14.59 21.65
C PRO A 425 8.76 -15.53 21.42
N ALA A 426 8.15 -15.51 20.23
CA ALA A 426 6.94 -16.29 19.96
C ALA A 426 6.81 -16.72 18.51
N LEU A 427 6.30 -17.94 18.32
CA LEU A 427 6.00 -18.55 17.03
C LEU A 427 4.55 -19.05 17.02
N LEU A 428 3.78 -18.60 16.05
CA LEU A 428 2.40 -19.00 15.84
C LEU A 428 2.28 -19.75 14.52
N LEU A 429 1.67 -20.93 14.57
CA LEU A 429 1.41 -21.80 13.43
C LEU A 429 -0.11 -22.05 13.31
N ASP A 430 -0.78 -21.45 12.33
CA ASP A 430 -2.22 -21.68 12.05
C ASP A 430 -2.43 -22.32 10.67
N LYS A 431 -3.12 -23.46 10.63
CA LYS A 431 -3.41 -24.21 9.39
C LYS A 431 -2.13 -24.54 8.60
N CYS A 432 -1.13 -25.01 9.32
CA CYS A 432 0.16 -25.43 8.78
C CYS A 432 0.24 -26.95 8.68
N ASP A 433 0.87 -27.46 7.61
CA ASP A 433 1.03 -28.91 7.40
C ASP A 433 2.46 -29.22 6.93
N GLY A 434 3.21 -30.03 7.69
CA GLY A 434 4.59 -30.37 7.39
C GLY A 434 5.55 -29.20 7.60
N ALA A 435 5.82 -28.85 8.87
CA ALA A 435 6.72 -27.77 9.24
C ALA A 435 7.97 -28.30 9.93
N LEU A 436 9.14 -27.88 9.46
CA LEU A 436 10.41 -28.08 10.16
C LEU A 436 10.93 -26.74 10.65
N VAL A 437 10.98 -26.56 11.96
CA VAL A 437 11.42 -25.31 12.59
C VAL A 437 12.75 -25.55 13.31
N TYR A 438 13.78 -24.81 12.95
CA TYR A 438 15.09 -24.85 13.57
C TYR A 438 15.27 -23.62 14.46
N LEU A 439 15.57 -23.86 15.73
CA LEU A 439 15.73 -22.83 16.75
C LEU A 439 17.17 -22.81 17.24
N SER A 440 17.78 -21.62 17.27
CA SER A 440 19.05 -21.42 17.96
C SER A 440 18.90 -21.60 19.47
N LYS A 441 20.03 -21.77 20.15
CA LYS A 441 20.11 -21.77 21.63
C LYS A 441 19.57 -20.50 22.30
N GLU A 442 19.45 -19.38 21.58
CA GLU A 442 18.92 -18.12 22.10
C GLU A 442 17.39 -18.09 22.21
N CYS A 443 16.70 -19.08 21.62
CA CYS A 443 15.24 -19.23 21.69
C CYS A 443 14.78 -20.12 22.86
N GLY A 444 15.56 -20.22 23.94
CA GLY A 444 15.26 -21.12 25.06
C GLY A 444 13.93 -20.84 25.80
N ASP A 445 13.39 -19.64 25.67
CA ASP A 445 12.13 -19.19 26.30
C ASP A 445 11.00 -18.92 25.28
N ILE A 446 11.12 -19.41 24.04
CA ILE A 446 10.13 -19.15 22.99
C ILE A 446 8.75 -19.77 23.32
N GLU A 447 7.69 -19.00 23.10
CA GLU A 447 6.31 -19.50 23.16
C GLU A 447 5.87 -19.99 21.78
N ILE A 448 5.48 -21.26 21.67
CA ILE A 448 5.00 -21.84 20.41
C ILE A 448 3.51 -22.17 20.54
N THR A 449 2.69 -21.53 19.71
CA THR A 449 1.25 -21.78 19.63
C THR A 449 0.90 -22.44 18.32
N THR A 450 0.16 -23.55 18.36
CA THR A 450 -0.30 -24.27 17.17
C THR A 450 -1.83 -24.35 17.11
N ALA A 451 -2.38 -24.15 15.91
CA ALA A 451 -3.81 -24.24 15.66
C ALA A 451 -4.06 -24.93 14.31
N LYS A 452 -4.81 -26.03 14.30
CA LYS A 452 -5.14 -26.79 13.09
C LYS A 452 -3.90 -27.19 12.28
N THR A 453 -2.86 -27.66 12.95
CA THR A 453 -1.60 -28.05 12.33
C THR A 453 -1.39 -29.56 12.32
N SER A 454 -0.59 -30.05 11.37
CA SER A 454 -0.12 -31.44 11.28
C SER A 454 1.37 -31.50 10.95
N GLU A 455 2.05 -32.57 11.37
CA GLU A 455 3.46 -32.83 11.02
C GLU A 455 4.42 -31.67 11.37
N ILE A 456 4.29 -31.10 12.57
CA ILE A 456 5.16 -30.02 13.05
C ILE A 456 6.30 -30.61 13.88
N ASN A 457 7.54 -30.32 13.49
CA ASN A 457 8.75 -30.72 14.20
C ASN A 457 9.62 -29.50 14.52
N ILE A 458 10.03 -29.39 15.79
CA ILE A 458 10.87 -28.32 16.32
C ILE A 458 12.24 -28.90 16.64
N SER A 459 13.27 -28.46 15.92
CA SER A 459 14.67 -28.82 16.11
C SER A 459 15.36 -27.72 16.92
N ILE A 460 15.87 -28.05 18.10
CA ILE A 460 16.58 -27.11 18.97
C ILE A 460 18.08 -27.40 18.88
N GLU A 461 18.88 -26.35 18.65
CA GLU A 461 20.34 -26.44 18.61
C GLU A 461 20.91 -26.90 19.96
N GLY A 462 21.96 -27.72 19.91
CA GLY A 462 22.67 -28.21 21.09
C GLY A 462 23.35 -27.11 21.90
N ALA A 463 23.77 -27.45 23.12
CA ALA A 463 24.42 -26.49 24.02
C ALA A 463 25.84 -26.12 23.56
N THR A 464 26.47 -27.00 22.78
CA THR A 464 27.83 -26.86 22.24
C THR A 464 27.82 -26.91 20.71
N GLU A 465 28.85 -26.36 20.06
CA GLU A 465 28.94 -26.31 18.58
C GLU A 465 29.08 -27.70 17.92
N ASP A 466 29.42 -28.73 18.72
CA ASP A 466 29.59 -30.11 18.28
C ASP A 466 28.33 -30.98 18.52
N GLU A 467 27.28 -30.42 19.13
CA GLU A 467 26.03 -31.14 19.40
C GLU A 467 25.01 -30.98 18.27
N ASP A 468 24.50 -32.10 17.76
CA ASP A 468 23.46 -32.12 16.73
C ASP A 468 22.15 -31.49 17.23
N TYR A 469 21.35 -30.97 16.29
CA TYR A 469 19.99 -30.50 16.58
C TYR A 469 19.14 -31.62 17.17
N LYS A 470 18.45 -31.32 18.27
CA LYS A 470 17.52 -32.25 18.90
C LYS A 470 16.10 -31.99 18.38
N GLU A 471 15.51 -33.01 17.77
CA GLU A 471 14.15 -32.94 17.23
C GLU A 471 13.07 -33.18 18.30
N HIS A 472 12.04 -32.36 18.27
CA HIS A 472 10.90 -32.38 19.18
C HIS A 472 9.60 -32.26 18.36
N PRO A 473 8.87 -33.37 18.14
CA PRO A 473 7.59 -33.32 17.46
C PRO A 473 6.54 -32.63 18.35
N VAL A 474 5.73 -31.75 17.77
CA VAL A 474 4.60 -31.12 18.47
C VAL A 474 3.43 -32.12 18.53
N PRO A 475 2.83 -32.38 19.70
CA PRO A 475 1.69 -33.29 19.80
C PRO A 475 0.49 -32.83 18.95
N GLU A 476 0.03 -33.70 18.06
CA GLU A 476 -1.15 -33.44 17.20
C GLU A 476 -2.42 -34.13 17.70
N GLN A 477 -2.28 -35.24 18.44
CA GLN A 477 -3.40 -35.99 18.95
C GLN A 477 -3.72 -35.55 20.38
N LEU A 478 -4.92 -34.99 20.59
CA LEU A 478 -5.39 -34.56 21.90
C LEU A 478 -6.49 -35.51 22.41
N ARG A 479 -6.31 -36.04 23.62
CA ARG A 479 -7.35 -36.83 24.30
C ARG A 479 -8.17 -35.91 25.20
N THR A 480 -9.46 -35.82 24.92
CA THR A 480 -10.42 -35.08 25.74
C THR A 480 -11.33 -36.05 26.49
N VAL A 481 -11.42 -35.90 27.80
CA VAL A 481 -12.31 -36.70 28.66
C VAL A 481 -13.13 -35.80 29.57
N ILE A 482 -14.31 -36.26 29.97
CA ILE A 482 -15.12 -35.59 30.99
C ILE A 482 -14.66 -36.09 32.36
N LYS A 483 -14.13 -35.20 33.20
CA LYS A 483 -13.79 -35.47 34.60
C LYS A 483 -14.53 -34.50 35.51
N ASN A 484 -15.32 -35.02 36.45
CA ASN A 484 -16.11 -34.22 37.39
C ASN A 484 -17.00 -33.17 36.69
N GLY A 485 -17.62 -33.54 35.57
CA GLY A 485 -18.46 -32.64 34.78
C GLY A 485 -17.71 -31.56 33.99
N LYS A 486 -16.36 -31.56 33.99
CA LYS A 486 -15.53 -30.64 33.21
C LYS A 486 -14.80 -31.39 32.10
N LEU A 487 -14.60 -30.71 30.96
CA LEU A 487 -13.72 -31.21 29.90
C LEU A 487 -12.27 -31.03 30.32
N VAL A 488 -11.49 -32.10 30.23
CA VAL A 488 -10.04 -32.10 30.46
C VAL A 488 -9.38 -32.66 29.20
N THR A 489 -8.53 -31.85 28.58
CA THR A 489 -7.80 -32.19 27.35
C THR A 489 -6.31 -32.29 27.65
N VAL A 490 -5.69 -33.38 27.21
CA VAL A 490 -4.24 -33.61 27.33
C VAL A 490 -3.69 -34.11 26.01
N PRO A 491 -2.43 -33.79 25.65
CA PRO A 491 -1.78 -34.45 24.53
C PRO A 491 -1.69 -35.95 24.77
N VAL A 492 -1.86 -36.73 23.70
CA VAL A 492 -1.58 -38.16 23.69
C VAL A 492 -0.07 -38.31 23.50
N GLU A 493 0.61 -38.76 24.54
CA GLU A 493 2.01 -39.14 24.46
C GLU A 493 2.12 -40.46 23.69
N HIS A 494 2.76 -40.42 22.53
CA HIS A 494 3.28 -41.61 21.88
C HIS A 494 4.74 -41.70 22.31
N THR A 495 5.07 -42.60 23.24
CA THR A 495 6.47 -42.93 23.52
C THR A 495 7.07 -43.56 22.27
N GLY A 496 7.89 -42.79 21.56
CA GLY A 496 8.70 -43.20 20.42
C GLY A 496 10.11 -42.70 20.61
#